data_AF-A0A392W3Q5-F1
#
_entry.id   AF-A0A392W3Q5-F1
#
_cell.length_a   1.000
_cell.length_b   1.000
_cell.length_c   1.000
_cell.angle_alpha   90.00
_cell.angle_beta   90.00
_cell.angle_gamma   90.00
#
_symmetry.space_group_name_H-M   'P 1'
#
loop_
_entity.id
_entity.type
_entity.pdbx_description
1 polymer ?
#
loop_
_entity_poly.entity_id
_entity_poly.type
_entity_poly.pdbx_seq_one_letter_code
_entity_poly.pdbx_strand_id
1 'polypeptide(L)' 'VGGIVITWEMFKGEFLRKYFPADIRNKKVVEFMELKQGEMFVAEYAVKFESLCAFSPHYNTMEAENDK' A
#
# COMPACT_ATOMS: atom_id res chain seq x y z
N VAL A 1 3.60 -24.98 -30.93
CA VAL A 1 3.77 -23.62 -30.37
C VAL A 1 3.71 -23.75 -28.86
N GLY A 2 4.85 -23.65 -28.18
CA GLY A 2 4.89 -23.71 -26.71
C GLY A 2 4.34 -22.40 -26.15
N GLY A 3 3.18 -22.45 -25.49
CA GLY A 3 2.63 -21.28 -24.80
C GLY A 3 3.49 -20.95 -23.59
N ILE A 4 3.77 -19.66 -23.39
CA ILE A 4 4.36 -19.18 -22.13
C ILE A 4 3.32 -19.41 -21.03
N VAL A 5 3.66 -20.24 -20.04
CA VAL A 5 2.85 -20.38 -18.83
C VAL A 5 3.02 -19.09 -18.02
N ILE A 6 1.97 -18.27 -17.95
CA ILE A 6 1.95 -17.09 -17.09
C ILE A 6 1.72 -17.57 -15.66
N THR A 7 2.74 -17.41 -14.81
CA THR A 7 2.57 -17.67 -13.38
C THR A 7 1.74 -16.58 -12.73
N TRP A 8 1.15 -16.89 -11.57
CA TRP A 8 0.40 -15.93 -10.78
C TRP A 8 1.26 -14.72 -10.39
N GLU A 9 2.55 -14.93 -10.14
CA GLU A 9 3.56 -13.91 -9.81
C GLU A 9 3.78 -12.95 -10.97
N MET A 10 3.92 -13.46 -12.18
CA MET A 10 4.07 -12.64 -13.39
C MET A 10 2.82 -11.80 -13.64
N PHE A 11 1.63 -12.41 -13.51
CA PHE A 11 0.37 -11.69 -13.64
C PHE A 11 0.24 -10.57 -12.59
N LYS A 12 0.49 -10.88 -11.31
CA LYS A 12 0.45 -9.88 -10.22
C LYS A 12 1.39 -8.71 -10.51
N GLY A 13 2.63 -8.99 -10.94
CA GLY A 13 3.62 -7.96 -11.26
C GLY A 13 3.15 -7.03 -12.38
N GLU A 14 2.70 -7.60 -13.50
CA GLU A 14 2.20 -6.83 -14.65
C GLU A 14 0.91 -6.07 -14.33
N PHE A 15 0.00 -6.69 -13.57
CA PHE A 15 -1.24 -6.07 -13.13
C PHE A 15 -0.96 -4.85 -12.25
N LEU A 16 -0.15 -5.00 -11.21
CA LEU A 16 0.21 -3.90 -10.31
C LEU A 16 0.98 -2.81 -11.07
N ARG A 17 1.86 -3.15 -12.01
CA ARG A 17 2.56 -2.16 -12.84
C ARG A 17 1.59 -1.32 -13.67
N LYS A 18 0.56 -1.95 -14.26
CA LYS A 18 -0.41 -1.28 -15.13
C LYS A 18 -1.44 -0.45 -14.36
N TYR A 19 -1.96 -0.98 -13.26
CA TYR A 19 -3.08 -0.38 -12.52
C TYR A 19 -2.64 0.37 -11.25
N PHE A 20 -1.44 0.11 -10.74
CA PHE A 20 -0.83 0.79 -9.60
C PHE A 20 0.55 1.38 -9.96
N PRO A 21 0.62 2.31 -10.94
CA PRO A 21 1.86 2.98 -11.31
C PRO A 21 2.48 3.73 -10.13
N ALA A 22 3.78 4.03 -10.24
CA ALA A 22 4.54 4.70 -9.19
C ALA A 22 3.89 6.01 -8.73
N ASP A 23 3.30 6.78 -9.64
CA ASP A 23 2.62 8.04 -9.32
C ASP A 23 1.41 7.85 -8.40
N ILE A 24 0.63 6.77 -8.59
CA ILE A 24 -0.51 6.47 -7.71
C ILE A 24 0.00 6.06 -6.32
N ARG A 25 1.06 5.25 -6.25
CA ARG A 25 1.67 4.86 -4.97
C ARG A 25 2.27 6.07 -4.24
N ASN A 26 2.97 6.93 -4.96
CA ASN A 26 3.56 8.15 -4.40
C ASN A 26 2.49 9.10 -3.87
N LYS A 27 1.37 9.26 -4.59
CA LYS A 27 0.22 10.03 -4.08
C LYS A 27 -0.33 9.45 -2.79
N LYS A 28 -0.40 8.12 -2.66
CA LYS A 28 -0.82 7.46 -1.42
C LYS A 28 0.15 7.68 -0.26
N VAL A 29 1.46 7.69 -0.53
CA VAL A 29 2.48 8.03 0.48
C VAL A 29 2.36 9.49 0.92
N VAL A 30 2.15 10.43 -0.01
CA VAL A 30 1.94 11.85 0.33
C VAL A 30 0.65 12.02 1.15
N GLU A 31 -0.45 11.38 0.72
CA GLU A 31 -1.73 11.39 1.46
C GLU A 31 -1.55 10.85 2.88
N PHE A 32 -0.74 9.82 3.07
CA PHE A 32 -0.39 9.28 4.38
C PHE A 32 0.41 10.27 5.24
N MET A 33 1.47 10.86 4.68
CA MET A 33 2.35 11.79 5.41
C MET A 33 1.61 13.06 5.85
N GLU A 34 0.63 13.50 5.05
CA GLU A 34 -0.19 14.67 5.34
C GLU A 34 -1.46 14.34 6.15
N LEU A 35 -1.71 13.06 6.45
CA LEU A 35 -2.91 12.61 7.14
C LEU A 35 -2.97 13.16 8.56
N LYS A 36 -3.93 14.06 8.78
CA LYS A 36 -4.31 14.57 10.10
C LYS A 36 -5.74 14.16 10.39
N GLN A 37 -6.07 13.94 11.66
CA GLN A 37 -7.44 13.61 12.05
C GLN A 37 -8.43 14.70 11.61
N GLY A 38 -8.10 15.98 11.87
CA GLY A 38 -9.01 17.09 11.56
C GLY A 38 -10.37 16.89 12.24
N GLU A 39 -11.44 17.03 11.45
CA GLU A 39 -12.83 16.83 11.90
C GLU A 39 -13.31 15.37 11.84
N MET A 40 -12.45 14.42 11.42
CA MET A 40 -12.83 13.00 11.33
C MET A 40 -13.03 12.40 12.72
N PHE A 41 -13.98 11.48 12.85
CA PHE A 41 -14.04 10.64 14.03
C PHE A 41 -12.80 9.76 14.10
N VAL A 42 -12.38 9.43 15.33
CA VAL A 42 -11.19 8.59 15.57
C VAL A 42 -11.27 7.27 14.81
N ALA A 43 -12.46 6.66 14.73
CA ALA A 43 -12.68 5.42 13.99
C ALA A 43 -12.45 5.58 12.48
N GLU A 44 -12.90 6.69 11.88
CA GLU A 44 -12.71 6.98 10.46
C GLU A 44 -11.25 7.27 10.14
N TYR A 45 -10.59 8.02 11.03
CA TYR A 45 -9.16 8.27 10.93
C TYR A 45 -8.36 6.96 11.00
N ALA A 46 -8.68 6.06 11.93
CA ALA A 46 -7.99 4.78 12.07
C ALA A 46 -8.09 3.93 10.79
N VAL A 47 -9.30 3.78 10.24
CA VAL A 47 -9.51 3.07 8.96
C VAL A 47 -8.69 3.71 7.83
N LYS A 48 -8.67 5.05 7.77
CA LYS A 48 -7.90 5.76 6.74
C LYS A 48 -6.39 5.58 6.94
N PHE A 49 -5.92 5.63 8.18
CA PHE A 49 -4.52 5.42 8.55
C PHE A 49 -4.05 4.02 8.13
N GLU A 50 -4.77 2.98 8.53
CA GLU A 50 -4.45 1.58 8.18
C GLU A 50 -4.40 1.38 6.66
N SER A 51 -5.37 1.94 5.93
CA SER A 51 -5.43 1.82 4.46
C SER A 51 -4.23 2.47 3.75
N LEU A 52 -3.69 3.54 4.32
CA LEU A 52 -2.60 4.32 3.73
C LEU A 52 -1.22 3.87 4.23
N CYS A 53 -1.13 3.35 5.45
CA CYS A 53 0.08 2.79 6.06
C CYS A 53 0.69 1.68 5.21
N ALA A 54 -0.15 0.83 4.59
CA ALA A 54 0.27 -0.24 3.70
C ALA A 54 1.14 0.22 2.51
N PHE A 55 1.07 1.50 2.13
CA PHE A 55 1.87 2.08 1.04
C PHE A 55 3.21 2.66 1.51
N SER A 56 3.45 2.74 2.82
CA SER A 56 4.67 3.29 3.40
C SER A 56 5.58 2.18 3.94
N PRO A 57 6.70 1.87 3.25
CA PRO A 57 7.62 0.81 3.68
C PRO A 57 8.17 1.02 5.09
N HIS A 58 8.31 2.29 5.51
CA HIS A 58 8.89 2.67 6.80
C HIS A 58 8.02 2.32 8.02
N TYR A 59 6.70 2.20 7.84
CA TYR A 59 5.79 1.81 8.92
C TYR A 59 5.49 0.31 8.91
N ASN A 60 5.45 -0.32 7.73
CA ASN A 60 5.36 -1.79 7.63
C ASN A 60 6.57 -2.53 8.22
N THR A 61 7.68 -1.85 8.50
CA THR A 61 8.86 -2.44 9.15
C THR A 61 8.81 -2.43 10.68
N MET A 62 7.91 -1.67 11.33
CA MET A 62 7.88 -1.57 12.80
C MET A 62 7.03 -2.66 13.48
N GLU A 63 6.19 -3.39 12.74
CA GLU A 63 5.44 -4.53 13.29
C GLU A 63 6.17 -5.87 13.18
N ALA A 64 7.36 -5.92 12.54
CA ALA A 64 8.15 -7.15 12.48
C ALA A 64 9.09 -7.36 13.70
N GLU A 65 9.16 -6.41 14.65
CA GLU A 65 10.11 -6.47 15.77
C GLU A 65 9.50 -6.42 17.19
N ASN A 66 8.18 -6.60 17.37
CA ASN A 66 7.57 -6.71 18.70
C ASN A 66 6.82 -8.03 18.98
N ASP A 67 7.24 -9.11 18.34
CA ASP A 67 6.98 -10.48 18.81
C ASP A 67 8.27 -11.07 19.42
N LYS A 68 8.62 -10.63 20.64
CA LYS A 68 9.48 -11.36 21.59
C LYS A 68 9.03 -11.14 23.02
#